data_AF-A0A1T1IZV4-F1
#
_entry.id   AF-A0A1T1IZV4-F1
#
_cell.length_a   1.000
_cell.length_b   1.000
_cell.length_c   1.000
_cell.angle_alpha   90.00
_cell.angle_beta   90.00
_cell.angle_gamma   90.00
#
_symmetry.space_group_name_H-M   'P 1'
#
loop_
_entity.id
_entity.type
_entity.pdbx_description
1 polymer ?
#
loop_
_entity_poly.entity_id
_entity_poly.type
_entity_poly.pdbx_seq_one_letter_code
_entity_poly.pdbx_strand_id
1 'polypeptide(L)' 'MNFGTLNRQGGQRRLNVAITSARQGLHVVSALIPEEINLARTNSEGVRDLKDFLVFARSGQLHLNYADQSKQQTKKNL' A
#
# COMPACT_ATOMS: atom_id res chain seq x y z
N MET A 1 -3.05 -12.74 5.03
CA MET A 1 -4.09 -11.93 5.69
C MET A 1 -5.13 -11.49 4.65
N ASN A 2 -6.37 -11.21 5.09
CA ASN A 2 -7.45 -10.74 4.23
C ASN A 2 -7.82 -9.30 4.63
N PHE A 3 -7.44 -8.32 3.81
CA PHE A 3 -7.78 -6.90 3.95
C PHE A 3 -9.07 -6.55 3.17
N GLY A 4 -9.94 -7.54 2.93
CA GLY A 4 -11.25 -7.35 2.31
C GLY A 4 -11.15 -6.77 0.91
N THR A 5 -11.79 -5.61 0.69
CA THR A 5 -11.79 -4.92 -0.61
C THR A 5 -10.43 -4.43 -1.06
N LEU A 6 -9.46 -4.33 -0.14
CA LEU A 6 -8.10 -3.92 -0.47
C LEU A 6 -7.32 -5.03 -1.18
N ASN A 7 -7.62 -6.31 -0.89
CA ASN A 7 -7.00 -7.45 -1.58
C ASN A 7 -7.43 -7.59 -3.05
N ARG A 8 -8.54 -6.96 -3.44
CA ARG A 8 -9.10 -7.07 -4.80
C ARG A 8 -8.35 -6.17 -5.78
N GLN A 9 -8.50 -6.45 -7.07
CA GLN A 9 -7.98 -5.60 -8.13
C GLN A 9 -8.53 -4.16 -7.97
N GLY A 10 -7.65 -3.16 -8.10
CA GLY A 10 -8.01 -1.76 -7.87
C GLY A 10 -8.13 -1.39 -6.39
N GLY A 11 -7.74 -2.26 -5.46
CA GLY A 11 -7.69 -1.98 -4.02
C GLY A 11 -6.87 -0.73 -3.70
N GLN A 12 -5.78 -0.50 -4.41
CA GLN A 12 -4.94 0.70 -4.26
C GLN A 12 -5.71 2.01 -4.46
N ARG A 13 -6.71 2.03 -5.36
CA ARG A 13 -7.53 3.23 -5.59
C ARG A 13 -8.39 3.56 -4.37
N ARG A 14 -8.90 2.54 -3.68
CA ARG A 14 -9.67 2.72 -2.45
C ARG A 14 -8.79 3.27 -1.33
N LEU A 15 -7.57 2.73 -1.21
CA LEU A 15 -6.60 3.24 -0.25
C LEU A 15 -6.26 4.71 -0.53
N ASN A 16 -5.99 5.07 -1.79
CA ASN A 16 -5.71 6.44 -2.18
C ASN A 16 -6.83 7.39 -1.79
N VAL A 17 -8.09 7.06 -2.10
CA VAL A 17 -9.24 7.88 -1.71
C VAL A 17 -9.29 8.04 -0.18
N ALA A 18 -9.12 6.96 0.58
CA ALA A 18 -9.15 7.02 2.04
C ALA A 18 -8.05 7.95 2.61
N ILE A 19 -6.83 7.89 2.05
CA ILE A 19 -5.69 8.70 2.50
C ILE A 19 -5.86 10.17 2.11
N THR A 20 -6.31 10.46 0.89
CA THR A 20 -6.41 11.85 0.37
C THR A 20 -7.69 12.57 0.75
N SER A 21 -8.64 11.88 1.42
CA SER A 21 -9.89 12.49 1.89
C SER A 21 -9.68 13.54 2.97
N ALA A 22 -8.56 13.49 3.71
CA ALA A 22 -8.26 14.43 4.77
C ALA A 22 -7.80 15.79 4.23
N ARG A 23 -8.46 16.88 4.66
CA ARG A 23 -8.14 18.25 4.20
C ARG A 23 -7.08 18.97 5.03
N GLN A 24 -6.89 18.58 6.29
CA GLN A 24 -6.05 19.30 7.26
C GLN A 24 -5.03 18.39 7.93
N GLY A 25 -5.42 17.17 8.27
CA GLY A 25 -4.52 16.19 8.86
C GLY A 25 -5.15 14.80 8.85
N LEU A 26 -4.31 13.78 8.84
CA LEU A 26 -4.70 12.37 8.82
C LEU A 26 -4.12 11.70 10.07
N HIS A 27 -5.01 11.14 10.90
CA HIS A 27 -4.59 10.33 12.05
C HIS A 27 -4.84 8.86 11.70
N VAL A 28 -3.78 8.06 11.73
CA VAL A 28 -3.82 6.65 11.34
C VAL A 28 -3.84 5.80 12.59
N VAL A 29 -4.90 5.01 12.75
CA VAL A 29 -5.02 4.00 13.81
C VAL A 29 -5.03 2.63 13.15
N SER A 30 -4.14 1.76 13.61
CA SER A 30 -4.01 0.40 13.07
C SER A 30 -3.79 -0.58 14.22
N ALA A 31 -4.44 -1.75 14.13
CA ALA A 31 -4.18 -2.88 15.02
C ALA A 31 -2.95 -3.71 14.59
N LEU A 32 -2.32 -3.34 13.47
CA LEU A 32 -1.21 -4.05 12.84
C LEU A 32 -0.03 -3.10 12.62
N ILE A 33 1.19 -3.62 12.72
CA ILE A 33 2.41 -2.93 12.28
C ILE A 33 2.83 -3.39 10.86
N PRO A 34 3.51 -2.54 10.08
CA PRO A 34 3.98 -2.87 8.73
C PRO A 34 4.72 -4.20 8.59
N GLU A 35 5.51 -4.58 9.59
CA GLU A 35 6.31 -5.81 9.59
C GLU A 35 5.45 -7.07 9.57
N GLU A 36 4.23 -7.01 10.12
CA GLU A 36 3.27 -8.11 10.11
C GLU A 36 2.64 -8.34 8.72
N ILE A 37 2.76 -7.37 7.80
CA ILE A 37 2.26 -7.48 6.44
C ILE A 37 3.30 -8.20 5.58
N ASN A 38 3.08 -9.51 5.40
CA ASN A 38 3.90 -10.36 4.54
C ASN A 38 3.44 -10.28 3.06
N LEU A 39 4.19 -9.54 2.25
CA LEU A 39 3.94 -9.37 0.82
C LEU A 39 4.26 -10.61 -0.02
N ALA A 40 5.09 -11.55 0.45
CA ALA A 40 5.37 -12.79 -0.28
C ALA A 40 4.13 -13.69 -0.40
N ARG A 41 3.10 -13.43 0.41
CA ARG A 41 1.85 -14.20 0.47
C ARG A 41 0.69 -13.53 -0.26
N THR A 42 0.91 -12.39 -0.94
CA THR A 42 -0.16 -11.67 -1.65
C THR A 42 0.40 -10.84 -2.81
N ASN A 43 -0.29 -10.88 -3.95
CA ASN A 43 0.01 -10.04 -5.12
C ASN A 43 -0.84 -8.77 -5.17
N SER A 44 -1.56 -8.44 -4.10
CA SER A 44 -2.41 -7.25 -4.06
C SER A 44 -1.57 -5.99 -3.94
N GLU A 45 -1.66 -5.13 -4.95
CA GLU A 45 -1.06 -3.79 -4.97
C GLU A 45 -1.56 -2.93 -3.81
N GLY A 46 -2.87 -2.95 -3.52
CA GLY A 46 -3.41 -2.20 -2.38
C GLY A 46 -2.85 -2.62 -1.02
N VAL A 47 -2.51 -3.90 -0.85
CA VAL A 47 -1.88 -4.39 0.40
C VAL A 47 -0.41 -3.96 0.48
N ARG A 48 0.29 -3.89 -0.65
CA ARG A 48 1.64 -3.33 -0.73
C ARG A 48 1.63 -1.85 -0.35
N ASP A 49 0.75 -1.07 -0.96
CA ASP A 49 0.64 0.37 -0.69
C ASP A 49 0.25 0.64 0.76
N LEU A 50 -0.63 -0.18 1.35
CA LEU A 50 -0.97 -0.06 2.77
C LEU A 50 0.25 -0.29 3.67
N LYS A 51 1.10 -1.28 3.36
CA LYS A 51 2.32 -1.52 4.12
C LYS A 51 3.24 -0.30 4.07
N ASP A 52 3.49 0.22 2.87
CA ASP A 52 4.39 1.36 2.68
C ASP A 52 3.83 2.63 3.36
N PHE A 53 2.52 2.83 3.28
CA PHE A 53 1.84 3.93 3.97
C PHE A 53 1.95 3.83 5.50
N LEU A 54 1.81 2.63 6.07
CA LEU A 54 1.97 2.44 7.52
C LEU A 54 3.44 2.63 7.97
N VAL A 55 4.42 2.31 7.12
CA VAL A 55 5.83 2.66 7.39
C VAL A 55 5.97 4.18 7.47
N PHE A 56 5.47 4.89 6.46
CA PHE A 56 5.49 6.35 6.41
C PHE A 56 4.77 6.99 7.61
N ALA A 57 3.57 6.52 7.94
CA ALA A 57 2.78 7.08 9.05
C ALA A 57 3.51 6.95 10.40
N ARG A 58 4.34 5.92 10.58
CA ARG A 58 5.10 5.67 11.81
C ARG A 58 6.43 6.41 11.85
N SER A 59 7.17 6.48 10.74
CA SER A 59 8.51 7.10 10.71
C SER A 59 8.50 8.57 10.31
N GLY A 60 7.42 9.04 9.67
CA GLY A 60 7.37 10.33 8.98
C GLY A 60 8.26 10.38 7.73
N GLN A 61 8.94 9.29 7.38
CA GLN A 61 9.87 9.20 6.27
C GLN A 61 9.23 8.46 5.11
N LEU A 62 9.21 9.13 3.95
CA LEU A 62 8.70 8.53 2.73
C LEU A 62 9.79 7.63 2.14
N HIS A 63 9.70 6.33 2.41
CA HIS A 63 10.57 5.33 1.79
C HIS A 63 10.11 5.07 0.35
N LEU A 64 10.46 5.98 -0.56
CA LEU A 64 10.20 5.83 -1.99
C LEU A 64 11.17 4.81 -2.60
N ASN A 65 10.82 3.53 -2.56
CA ASN A 65 11.38 2.56 -3.49
C ASN A 65 10.62 2.67 -4.83
N TYR A 66 10.77 3.80 -5.51
CA TYR A 66 10.12 4.08 -6.81
C TYR A 66 10.66 3.21 -7.96
N ALA A 67 11.78 2.53 -7.75
CA ALA A 67 12.36 1.60 -8.69
C ALA A 67 11.74 0.20 -8.52
N ASP A 68 10.70 -0.12 -9.31
CA ASP A 68 10.52 -1.45 -9.94
C ASP A 68 9.11 -1.77 -10.50
N GLN A 69 8.14 -0.84 -10.47
CA GLN A 69 6.77 -1.18 -10.92
C GLN A 69 6.54 -0.98 -12.43
N SER A 70 7.26 -0.07 -13.10
CA SER A 70 7.11 0.15 -14.55
C SER A 70 7.78 -0.93 -15.41
N LYS A 71 8.73 -1.70 -14.87
CA LYS A 71 9.47 -2.73 -15.64
C LYS A 71 8.80 -4.10 -15.70
N GLN A 72 7.90 -4.44 -14.77
CA GLN A 72 7.25 -5.76 -14.77
C GLN A 72 6.06 -5.83 -15.74
N GLN A 73 5.39 -4.71 -16.03
CA GLN A 73 4.30 -4.69 -17.00
C GLN A 73 4.79 -4.79 -18.46
N THR A 74 5.99 -4.29 -18.76
CA THR A 74 6.61 -4.40 -20.10
C THR A 74 7.13 -5.81 -20.39
N LYS A 75 7.54 -6.58 -19.38
CA LYS A 75 8.06 -7.96 -19.57
C LYS A 75 6.97 -9.05 -19.67
N LYS A 76 5.71 -8.74 -19.35
CA LYS A 76 4.60 -9.70 -19.47
C LYS A 76 3.88 -9.62 -20.84
N ASN A 77 4.22 -8.62 -21.66
CA ASN A 77 3.65 -8.39 -22.99
C ASN A 77 4.68 -8.60 -24.12
N LEU A 78 5.79 -9.31 -23.84
CA LEU A 78 6.75 -9.75 -24.84
C LEU A 78 6.96 -11.26 -24.72
#